data_AF-A0A0W7X732-F1
#
_entry.id   AF-A0A0W7X732-F1
#
_cell.length_a   1.000
_cell.length_b   1.000
_cell.length_c   1.000
_cell.angle_alpha   90.00
_cell.angle_beta   90.00
_cell.angle_gamma   90.00
#
_symmetry.space_group_name_H-M   'P 1'
#
loop_
_entity.id
_entity.type
_entity.pdbx_description
1 polymer ?
#
loop_
_entity_poly.entity_id
_entity_poly.type
_entity_poly.pdbx_seq_one_letter_code
_entity_poly.pdbx_strand_id
1 'polypeptide(L)'
;MCDGAEAGTVGEGRPIRALNIAVSGTDGVSATAAYVREHWRAGDRWKAAEDQKDLYIGDKKSDHPMQGFSISIPGGSACFEVYAKDVEWIQEVCTPEGKDFYAGAPMEKDLQLEAVRLKV
;
A
#
# COMPACT_ATOMS: atom_id res chain seq x y z
N MET A 1 7.58 5.84 13.15
CA MET A 1 6.32 5.71 12.38
C MET A 1 5.61 7.05 12.37
N CYS A 2 4.92 7.42 11.30
CA CYS A 2 3.96 8.53 11.35
C CYS A 2 2.55 7.95 11.32
N ASP A 3 2.04 7.59 12.48
CA ASP A 3 0.68 7.03 12.62
C ASP A 3 -0.34 8.08 12.20
N GLY A 4 -1.25 7.68 11.31
CA GLY A 4 -2.29 8.54 10.75
C GLY A 4 -1.82 9.49 9.66
N ALA A 5 -0.58 9.41 9.17
CA ALA A 5 -0.15 10.21 8.03
C ALA A 5 -0.86 9.76 6.75
N GLU A 6 -1.51 10.71 6.08
CA GLU A 6 -2.10 10.53 4.77
C GLU A 6 -1.02 10.71 3.69
N ALA A 7 -0.87 9.71 2.83
CA ALA A 7 -0.09 9.80 1.61
C ALA A 7 -1.04 9.99 0.42
N GLY A 8 -0.74 10.93 -0.47
CA GLY A 8 -1.54 11.18 -1.68
C GLY A 8 -2.42 12.43 -1.58
N THR A 9 -3.46 12.50 -2.41
CA THR A 9 -4.41 13.62 -2.49
C THR A 9 -5.81 13.08 -2.74
N VAL A 10 -6.73 13.36 -1.82
CA VAL A 10 -8.11 12.89 -1.88
C VAL A 10 -8.93 13.65 -2.92
N GLY A 11 -9.57 12.93 -3.84
CA GLY A 11 -10.61 13.47 -4.74
C GLY A 11 -10.08 14.35 -5.88
N GLU A 12 -8.75 14.41 -6.06
CA GLU A 12 -8.12 15.20 -7.13
C GLU A 12 -7.92 14.40 -8.43
N GLY A 13 -8.30 13.11 -8.45
CA GLY A 13 -8.06 12.25 -9.63
C GLY A 13 -6.59 11.87 -9.82
N ARG A 14 -5.73 12.17 -8.84
CA ARG A 14 -4.27 11.98 -8.92
C ARG A 14 -3.90 10.62 -8.34
N PRO A 15 -3.34 9.70 -9.15
CA PRO A 15 -3.03 8.37 -8.68
C PRO A 15 -1.76 8.33 -7.83
N ILE A 16 -1.78 7.46 -6.83
CA ILE A 16 -0.58 6.94 -6.18
C ILE A 16 0.10 5.98 -7.16
N ARG A 17 1.39 6.20 -7.41
CA ARG A 17 2.23 5.34 -8.26
C ARG A 17 3.35 4.63 -7.50
N ALA A 18 3.73 5.20 -6.36
CA ALA A 18 4.71 4.61 -5.45
C ALA A 18 4.38 5.02 -4.02
N LEU A 19 4.73 4.16 -3.08
CA LEU A 19 4.58 4.39 -1.65
C LEU A 19 5.93 4.28 -0.96
N ASN A 20 6.15 5.15 0.02
CA ASN A 20 7.21 5.02 1.01
C ASN A 20 6.57 4.57 2.33
N ILE A 21 7.03 3.45 2.89
CA ILE A 21 6.53 2.88 4.14
C ILE A 21 7.65 3.01 5.17
N ALA A 22 7.45 3.88 6.16
CA ALA A 22 8.40 4.05 7.26
C ALA A 22 8.24 2.89 8.27
N VAL A 23 9.25 2.04 8.38
CA VAL A 23 9.21 0.81 9.18
C VAL A 23 9.74 1.08 10.58
N SER A 24 8.95 0.77 11.61
CA SER A 24 9.37 0.98 13.00
C SER A 24 8.57 0.13 13.96
N GLY A 25 9.25 -0.66 14.80
CA GLY A 25 8.62 -1.50 15.81
C GLY A 25 7.92 -2.75 15.26
N THR A 26 8.21 -3.16 14.01
CA THR A 26 7.49 -4.26 13.32
C THR A 26 8.37 -5.47 12.97
N ASP A 27 9.62 -5.49 13.45
CA ASP A 27 10.65 -6.48 13.08
C ASP A 27 10.88 -6.56 11.55
N GLY A 28 10.75 -5.41 10.89
CA GLY A 28 10.80 -5.29 9.44
C GLY A 28 9.43 -5.30 8.77
N VAL A 29 9.42 -5.16 7.45
CA VAL A 29 8.22 -5.31 6.62
C VAL A 29 8.60 -5.81 5.25
N SER A 30 7.73 -6.63 4.65
CA SER A 30 7.79 -6.92 3.22
C SER A 30 6.54 -6.37 2.55
N ALA A 31 6.67 -5.79 1.36
CA ALA A 31 5.53 -5.33 0.58
C ALA A 31 5.81 -5.36 -0.92
N THR A 32 4.73 -5.36 -1.70
CA THR A 32 4.77 -5.15 -3.15
C THR A 32 3.56 -4.35 -3.62
N ALA A 33 3.72 -3.58 -4.69
CA ALA A 33 2.61 -2.90 -5.33
C ALA A 33 1.76 -3.91 -6.11
N ALA A 34 0.44 -3.71 -6.11
CA ALA A 34 -0.50 -4.56 -6.80
C ALA A 34 -1.19 -3.81 -7.93
N TYR A 35 -1.19 -4.42 -9.12
CA TYR A 35 -1.80 -3.90 -10.33
C TYR A 35 -2.79 -4.92 -10.90
N VAL A 36 -4.09 -4.62 -10.82
CA VAL A 36 -5.15 -5.56 -11.20
C VAL A 36 -5.09 -5.91 -12.69
N ARG A 37 -4.92 -4.90 -13.57
CA ARG A 37 -4.95 -5.11 -15.03
C ARG A 37 -3.69 -5.69 -15.65
N GLU A 38 -2.55 -5.62 -14.97
CA GLU A 38 -1.27 -5.97 -15.59
C GLU A 38 -0.77 -7.37 -15.23
N HIS A 39 -1.55 -8.12 -14.44
CA HIS A 39 -1.07 -9.33 -13.77
C HIS A 39 0.23 -9.04 -12.99
N TRP A 40 0.90 -10.07 -12.45
CA TRP A 40 2.20 -9.87 -11.79
C TRP A 40 3.22 -9.37 -12.82
N ARG A 41 3.52 -8.07 -12.85
CA ARG A 41 4.70 -7.58 -13.56
C ARG A 41 5.92 -8.27 -13.00
N ALA A 42 6.80 -8.76 -13.88
CA ALA A 42 8.06 -9.39 -13.48
C ALA A 42 8.96 -8.47 -12.61
N GLY A 43 8.67 -7.16 -12.55
CA GLY A 43 9.36 -6.14 -11.76
C GLY A 43 8.75 -5.84 -10.37
N ASP A 44 7.50 -6.23 -10.09
CA ASP A 44 6.85 -5.99 -8.80
C ASP A 44 7.13 -7.12 -7.81
N ARG A 45 8.41 -7.42 -7.66
CA ARG A 45 8.89 -8.37 -6.65
C ARG A 45 8.61 -7.81 -5.27
N TRP A 46 8.26 -8.70 -4.34
CA TRP A 46 8.30 -8.40 -2.93
C TRP A 46 9.65 -7.75 -2.58
N LYS A 47 9.57 -6.59 -1.97
CA LYS A 47 10.71 -5.89 -1.39
C LYS A 47 10.57 -5.98 0.12
N ALA A 48 11.69 -6.04 0.81
CA ALA A 48 11.73 -6.06 2.27
C ALA A 48 12.62 -4.93 2.77
N ALA A 49 12.26 -4.40 3.94
CA ALA A 49 13.11 -3.51 4.71
C ALA A 49 13.17 -4.02 6.16
N GLU A 50 14.33 -3.87 6.77
CA GLU A 50 14.52 -4.08 8.21
C GLU A 50 13.83 -2.96 9.01
N ASP A 51 13.70 -3.15 10.31
CA ASP A 51 13.20 -2.10 11.19
C ASP A 51 14.05 -0.81 11.08
N GLN A 52 13.41 0.34 11.28
CA GLN A 52 14.01 1.67 11.14
C GLN A 52 14.51 2.02 9.72
N LYS A 53 14.13 1.25 8.68
CA LYS A 53 14.43 1.55 7.28
C LYS A 53 13.16 1.71 6.46
N ASP A 54 13.12 2.74 5.64
CA ASP A 54 12.03 2.98 4.69
C ASP A 54 11.96 1.91 3.61
N LEU A 55 10.75 1.41 3.32
CA LEU A 55 10.46 0.53 2.19
C LEU A 55 9.74 1.29 1.07
N TYR A 56 10.30 1.24 -0.14
CA TYR A 56 9.72 1.88 -1.33
C TYR A 56 9.13 0.86 -2.30
N ILE A 57 7.82 0.89 -2.49
CA ILE A 57 7.08 0.02 -3.43
C ILE A 57 6.45 0.82 -4.57
N GLY A 58 6.16 0.14 -5.68
CA GLY A 58 5.67 0.75 -6.91
C GLY A 58 6.76 1.49 -7.69
N ASP A 59 6.34 2.22 -8.73
CA ASP A 59 7.22 3.00 -9.60
C ASP A 59 6.56 4.32 -9.98
N LYS A 60 7.18 5.43 -9.57
CA LYS A 60 6.72 6.79 -9.88
C LYS A 60 6.65 7.08 -11.39
N LYS A 61 7.42 6.36 -12.21
CA LYS A 61 7.47 6.51 -13.67
C LYS A 61 6.53 5.58 -14.42
N SER A 62 5.89 4.63 -13.74
CA SER A 62 4.91 3.74 -14.36
C SER A 62 3.73 4.55 -14.86
N ASP A 63 3.29 4.33 -16.10
CA ASP A 63 2.04 4.89 -16.62
C ASP A 63 0.81 4.26 -15.97
N HIS A 64 0.98 3.09 -15.36
CA HIS A 64 -0.08 2.36 -14.69
C HIS A 64 -0.16 2.77 -13.23
N PRO A 65 -1.30 3.33 -12.79
CA PRO A 65 -1.49 3.73 -11.40
C PRO A 65 -1.63 2.51 -10.48
N MET A 66 -1.25 2.65 -9.22
CA MET A 66 -1.37 1.59 -8.22
C MET A 66 -2.84 1.41 -7.81
N GLN A 67 -3.34 0.17 -7.78
CA GLN A 67 -4.69 -0.16 -7.31
C GLN A 67 -4.68 -0.69 -5.87
N GLY A 68 -3.54 -1.20 -5.41
CA GLY A 68 -3.37 -1.71 -4.06
C GLY A 68 -1.93 -2.09 -3.78
N PHE A 69 -1.69 -2.72 -2.65
CA PHE A 69 -0.42 -3.33 -2.29
C PHE A 69 -0.66 -4.53 -1.40
N SER A 70 0.25 -5.50 -1.50
CA SER A 70 0.34 -6.59 -0.53
C SER A 70 1.45 -6.27 0.46
N ILE A 71 1.19 -6.52 1.74
CA ILE A 71 2.10 -6.23 2.85
C ILE A 71 2.12 -7.40 3.83
N SER A 72 3.29 -7.66 4.41
CA SER A 72 3.54 -8.72 5.39
C SER A 72 4.39 -8.13 6.51
N ILE A 73 3.84 -8.17 7.73
CA ILE A 73 4.47 -7.65 8.94
C ILE A 73 4.78 -8.84 9.86
N PRO A 74 6.06 -9.21 10.04
CA PRO A 74 6.44 -10.36 10.85
C PRO A 74 6.09 -10.22 12.32
N GLY A 75 6.29 -9.04 12.90
CA GLY A 75 5.94 -8.72 14.28
C GLY A 75 4.97 -7.55 14.38
N GLY A 76 3.81 -7.76 15.00
CA GLY A 76 2.77 -6.73 15.17
C GLY A 76 1.74 -6.66 14.04
N SER A 77 1.07 -5.51 13.92
CA SER A 77 -0.01 -5.28 12.97
C SER A 77 -0.07 -3.80 12.57
N ALA A 78 -0.42 -3.51 11.33
CA ALA A 78 -0.73 -2.16 10.86
C ALA A 78 -2.12 -2.15 10.21
N CYS A 79 -2.85 -1.06 10.42
CA CYS A 79 -4.14 -0.78 9.82
C CYS A 79 -4.00 0.23 8.69
N PHE A 80 -4.74 -0.02 7.60
CA PHE A 80 -4.70 0.76 6.38
C PHE A 80 -6.11 1.18 6.01
N GLU A 81 -6.26 2.46 5.66
CA GLU A 81 -7.46 3.00 5.02
C GLU A 81 -7.03 3.51 3.64
N VAL A 82 -7.78 3.18 2.59
CA VAL A 82 -7.39 3.53 1.22
C VAL A 82 -8.51 4.34 0.56
N TYR A 83 -8.15 5.44 -0.10
CA TYR A 83 -9.06 6.20 -0.93
C TYR A 83 -8.90 5.77 -2.37
N ALA A 84 -9.93 5.13 -2.93
CA ALA A 84 -9.95 4.75 -4.34
C ALA A 84 -10.80 5.76 -5.14
N LYS A 85 -10.36 6.03 -6.37
CA LYS A 85 -11.08 6.91 -7.28
C LYS A 85 -12.56 6.51 -7.38
N ASP A 86 -13.46 7.48 -7.26
CA ASP A 86 -14.92 7.31 -7.38
C ASP A 86 -15.59 6.35 -6.35
N VAL A 87 -14.84 5.86 -5.36
CA VAL A 87 -15.36 4.99 -4.27
C VAL A 87 -15.19 5.63 -2.89
N GLU A 88 -14.36 6.66 -2.79
CA GLU A 88 -13.96 7.33 -1.55
C GLU A 88 -13.11 6.45 -0.62
N TRP A 89 -13.10 6.76 0.67
CA TRP A 89 -12.41 5.98 1.70
C TRP A 89 -13.06 4.61 1.85
N ILE A 90 -12.28 3.58 1.59
CA ILE A 90 -12.64 2.19 1.82
C ILE A 90 -12.26 1.84 3.25
N GLN A 91 -13.13 1.08 3.91
CA GLN A 91 -13.04 0.66 5.31
C GLN A 91 -11.60 0.32 5.73
N GLU A 92 -11.23 0.79 6.93
CA GLU A 92 -9.96 0.45 7.57
C GLU A 92 -9.82 -1.05 7.79
N VAL A 93 -8.68 -1.59 7.39
CA VAL A 93 -8.34 -3.02 7.50
C VAL A 93 -6.95 -3.19 8.09
N CYS A 94 -6.81 -4.14 9.02
CA CYS A 94 -5.55 -4.41 9.72
C CYS A 94 -4.91 -5.71 9.27
N THR A 95 -3.58 -5.72 9.19
CA THR A 95 -2.82 -6.90 8.80
C THR A 95 -2.88 -7.95 9.90
N PRO A 96 -3.15 -9.23 9.58
CA PRO A 96 -2.91 -10.31 10.52
C PRO A 96 -1.40 -10.46 10.74
N GLU A 97 -0.99 -10.65 11.99
CA GLU A 97 0.42 -10.83 12.35
C GLU A 97 1.04 -12.01 11.57
N GLY A 98 2.22 -11.78 10.98
CA GLY A 98 3.00 -12.79 10.27
C GLY A 98 2.36 -13.31 8.97
N LYS A 99 1.35 -12.62 8.42
CA LYS A 99 0.66 -13.05 7.18
C LYS A 99 0.64 -11.94 6.14
N ASP A 100 0.69 -12.36 4.88
CA ASP A 100 0.48 -11.49 3.75
C ASP A 100 -0.97 -11.00 3.72
N PHE A 101 -1.13 -9.70 3.49
CA PHE A 101 -2.40 -9.03 3.49
C PHE A 101 -2.47 -8.03 2.34
N TYR A 102 -3.62 -7.96 1.67
CA TYR A 102 -3.86 -6.99 0.60
C TYR A 102 -4.64 -5.79 1.13
N ALA A 103 -4.13 -4.59 0.88
CA ALA A 103 -4.83 -3.34 1.10
C ALA A 103 -4.93 -2.59 -0.24
N GLY A 104 -6.15 -2.20 -0.64
CA GLY A 104 -6.34 -1.53 -1.91
C GLY A 104 -7.81 -1.42 -2.32
N ALA A 105 -8.03 -0.88 -3.52
CA ALA A 105 -9.34 -0.86 -4.13
C ALA A 105 -9.86 -2.30 -4.35
N PRO A 106 -11.20 -2.49 -4.37
CA PRO A 106 -11.78 -3.77 -4.76
C PRO A 106 -11.24 -4.19 -6.14
N MET A 107 -10.67 -5.40 -6.21
CA MET A 107 -9.93 -5.85 -7.38
C MET A 107 -10.82 -5.89 -8.63
N GLU A 108 -12.11 -6.18 -8.48
CA GLU A 108 -13.09 -6.21 -9.55
C GLU A 108 -13.39 -4.84 -10.18
N LYS A 109 -13.05 -3.74 -9.49
CA LYS A 109 -13.31 -2.37 -9.98
C LYS A 109 -12.13 -1.76 -10.72
N ASP A 110 -10.92 -2.29 -10.51
CA ASP A 110 -9.68 -1.76 -11.11
C ASP A 110 -9.54 -0.23 -10.95
N LEU A 111 -9.74 0.24 -9.73
CA LEU A 111 -9.66 1.67 -9.41
C LEU A 111 -8.27 2.00 -8.87
N GLN A 112 -7.71 3.10 -9.36
CA GLN A 112 -6.49 3.66 -8.80
C GLN A 112 -6.71 4.15 -7.37
N LEU A 113 -5.67 3.99 -6.54
CA LEU A 113 -5.58 4.68 -5.26
C LEU A 113 -5.22 6.14 -5.46
N GLU A 114 -5.84 7.03 -4.70
CA GLU A 114 -5.50 8.46 -4.65
C GLU A 114 -4.90 8.86 -3.30
N ALA A 115 -5.32 8.19 -2.22
CA ALA A 115 -4.77 8.39 -0.89
C ALA A 115 -4.67 7.08 -0.09
N VAL A 116 -3.74 7.01 0.86
CA VAL A 116 -3.61 5.92 1.84
C VAL A 116 -3.33 6.53 3.20
N ARG A 117 -3.97 6.00 4.25
CA ARG A 117 -3.63 6.25 5.65
C ARG A 117 -3.13 4.97 6.27
N LEU A 118 -2.10 5.11 7.09
CA LEU A 118 -1.50 4.02 7.83
C LEU A 118 -1.57 4.32 9.33
N LYS A 119 -1.95 3.34 10.14
CA LYS A 119 -1.94 3.39 11.60
C LYS A 119 -1.29 2.11 12.14
N VAL A 120 -0.49 2.19 13.18
CA VAL A 120 -0.01 1.03 13.98
C VAL A 120 -0.35 1.23 15.44
#